data_AF-A0A948GFN9-F1
#
_entry.id   AF-A0A948GFN9-F1
#
_cell.length_a   1.000
_cell.length_b   1.000
_cell.length_c   1.000
_cell.angle_alpha   90.00
_cell.angle_beta   90.00
_cell.angle_gamma   90.00
#
_symmetry.space_group_name_H-M   'P 1'
#
loop_
_entity.id
_entity.type
_entity.pdbx_description
1 polymer ?
#
loop_
_entity_poly.entity_id
_entity_poly.type
_entity_poly.pdbx_seq_one_letter_code
_entity_poly.pdbx_strand_id
1 'polypeptide(L)' 'MGGFHLSGPFFEPIVGRTTEELQKLAPDYIIPTHCTGRKAIMYMENAMPGQFILNMSGTKLTFAA' A
#
# COMPACT_ATOMS: atom_id res chain seq x y z
N MET A 1 4.01 -6.41 0.41
CA MET A 1 4.57 -5.84 -0.84
C MET A 1 3.80 -6.39 -2.03
N GLY A 2 3.46 -5.55 -3.01
CA GLY A 2 2.86 -6.01 -4.28
C GLY A 2 1.63 -5.20 -4.68
N GLY A 3 0.91 -5.73 -5.66
CA GLY A 3 -0.35 -5.15 -6.12
C GLY A 3 -1.53 -5.59 -5.26
N PHE A 4 -2.30 -4.63 -4.76
CA PHE A 4 -3.49 -4.88 -3.92
C PHE A 4 -4.82 -4.86 -4.68
N HIS A 5 -4.79 -4.59 -5.98
CA HIS A 5 -5.98 -4.59 -6.84
C HIS A 5 -7.10 -3.67 -6.32
N LEU A 6 -6.74 -2.44 -5.96
CA LEU A 6 -7.65 -1.44 -5.37
C LEU A 6 -8.02 -0.30 -6.33
N SER A 7 -7.68 -0.44 -7.62
CA SER A 7 -7.99 0.56 -8.63
C SER A 7 -9.40 0.39 -9.22
N GLY A 8 -10.01 1.50 -9.64
CA GLY A 8 -11.26 1.49 -10.39
C GLY A 8 -12.51 1.56 -9.51
N PRO A 9 -13.69 1.82 -10.11
CA PRO A 9 -14.91 2.19 -9.39
C PRO A 9 -15.43 1.09 -8.46
N PHE A 10 -15.12 -0.17 -8.75
CA PHE A 10 -15.58 -1.30 -7.95
C PHE A 10 -14.79 -1.46 -6.63
N PHE A 11 -13.49 -1.12 -6.64
CA PHE A 11 -12.60 -1.34 -5.49
C PHE A 11 -12.22 -0.05 -4.74
N GLU A 12 -12.34 1.13 -5.36
CA GLU A 12 -12.14 2.40 -4.66
C GLU A 12 -12.92 2.54 -3.34
N PRO A 13 -14.18 2.08 -3.22
CA PRO A 13 -14.93 2.17 -1.97
C PRO A 13 -14.33 1.38 -0.79
N ILE A 14 -13.52 0.35 -1.05
CA ILE A 14 -12.93 -0.49 0.02
C ILE A 14 -11.50 -0.06 0.40
N VAL A 15 -10.95 1.00 -0.20
CA VAL A 15 -9.60 1.50 0.10
C VAL A 15 -9.45 1.88 1.57
N GLY A 16 -10.43 2.61 2.14
CA GLY A 16 -10.42 3.02 3.54
C GLY A 16 -10.39 1.82 4.48
N ARG A 17 -11.38 0.93 4.34
CA ARG A 17 -11.45 -0.32 5.13
C ARG A 17 -10.17 -1.15 5.00
N THR A 18 -9.64 -1.33 3.80
CA THR A 18 -8.42 -2.12 3.58
C THR A 18 -7.24 -1.49 4.32
N THR A 19 -7.11 -0.17 4.27
CA THR A 19 -6.04 0.56 4.95
C THR A 19 -6.18 0.48 6.47
N GLU A 20 -7.39 0.58 7.01
CA GLU A 20 -7.65 0.40 8.45
C GLU A 20 -7.29 -1.02 8.93
N GLU A 21 -7.63 -2.05 8.16
CA GLU A 21 -7.23 -3.43 8.50
C GLU A 21 -5.72 -3.62 8.40
N LEU A 22 -5.04 -2.96 7.46
CA LEU A 22 -3.58 -2.96 7.38
C LEU A 22 -2.94 -2.25 8.58
N GLN A 23 -3.52 -1.15 9.06
CA GLN A 23 -3.05 -0.48 10.28
C GLN A 23 -3.19 -1.37 11.51
N LYS A 24 -4.30 -2.11 11.63
CA LYS A 24 -4.53 -3.08 12.71
C LYS A 24 -3.56 -4.26 12.66
N LEU A 25 -3.21 -4.71 11.45
CA LEU A 25 -2.19 -5.75 11.24
C LEU A 25 -0.79 -5.28 11.69
N ALA A 26 -0.55 -3.96 11.72
CA ALA A 26 0.70 -3.33 12.11
C ALA A 26 1.95 -3.91 11.42
N PRO A 27 1.99 -3.98 10.07
CA PRO A 27 3.18 -4.42 9.35
C PRO A 27 4.33 -3.43 9.52
N ASP A 28 5.58 -3.91 9.52
CA ASP A 28 6.75 -3.01 9.50
C ASP A 28 6.80 -2.19 8.20
N TYR A 29 6.36 -2.78 7.07
CA TYR A 29 6.41 -2.14 5.76
C TYR A 29 5.15 -2.38 4.92
N ILE A 30 4.67 -1.33 4.25
CA ILE A 30 3.66 -1.36 3.19
C ILE A 30 4.26 -0.83 1.90
N ILE A 31 4.26 -1.68 0.87
CA ILE A 31 4.96 -1.43 -0.40
C ILE A 31 3.99 -1.72 -1.55
N PRO A 32 3.03 -0.81 -1.82
CA PRO A 32 1.98 -0.99 -2.82
C PRO A 32 2.48 -0.70 -4.23
N THR A 33 2.10 -1.54 -5.20
CA THR A 33 2.61 -1.45 -6.59
C THR A 33 1.52 -1.73 -7.63
N HIS A 34 1.83 -1.55 -8.92
CA HIS A 34 1.05 -2.04 -10.07
C HIS A 34 -0.47 -1.75 -9.99
N CYS A 35 -1.30 -2.77 -9.76
CA CYS A 35 -2.76 -2.70 -9.77
C CYS A 35 -3.37 -2.09 -8.48
N THR A 36 -2.56 -1.65 -7.52
CA THR A 36 -3.07 -0.97 -6.32
C THR A 36 -3.80 0.33 -6.69
N GLY A 37 -3.32 1.04 -7.70
CA GLY A 37 -3.94 2.28 -8.17
C GLY A 37 -3.51 3.50 -7.37
N ARG A 38 -3.43 4.65 -8.05
CA ARG A 38 -2.84 5.88 -7.50
C ARG A 38 -3.58 6.41 -6.28
N LYS A 39 -4.92 6.40 -6.27
CA LYS A 39 -5.71 6.87 -5.13
C LYS A 39 -5.45 6.03 -3.88
N ALA A 40 -5.42 4.71 -4.01
CA ALA A 40 -5.15 3.81 -2.90
C ALA A 40 -3.71 3.95 -2.37
N ILE A 41 -2.72 4.08 -3.28
CA ILE A 41 -1.32 4.35 -2.90
C ILE A 41 -1.24 5.63 -2.06
N MET A 42 -1.80 6.75 -2.54
CA MET A 42 -1.78 8.02 -1.82
C MET A 42 -2.54 7.93 -0.49
N TYR A 43 -3.64 7.20 -0.42
CA TYR A 43 -4.38 7.01 0.83
C TYR A 43 -3.55 6.24 1.86
N MET A 44 -2.90 5.14 1.45
CA MET A 44 -2.03 4.33 2.31
C MET A 44 -0.79 5.10 2.76
N GLU A 45 -0.18 5.89 1.88
CA GLU A 45 0.95 6.77 2.22
C GLU A 45 0.58 7.78 3.30
N ASN A 46 -0.59 8.44 3.18
CA ASN A 46 -1.06 9.39 4.18
C ASN A 46 -1.43 8.72 5.51
N ALA A 47 -2.01 7.51 5.48
CA ALA A 47 -2.48 6.81 6.68
C ALA A 47 -1.35 6.07 7.44
N MET A 48 -0.30 5.65 6.75
CA MET A 48 0.81 4.85 7.30
C MET A 48 2.19 5.38 6.86
N PRO A 49 2.51 6.66 7.08
CA PRO A 49 3.74 7.27 6.53
C PRO A 49 5.03 6.65 7.09
N GLY A 50 4.98 6.03 8.28
CA GLY A 50 6.14 5.35 8.88
C GLY A 50 6.42 3.96 8.31
N GLN A 51 5.40 3.28 7.79
CA GLN A 51 5.49 1.94 7.20
C GLN A 51 5.58 2.00 5.67
N PHE A 52 5.12 3.08 5.05
CA PHE A 52 5.01 3.19 3.61
C PHE A 52 6.38 3.31 2.93
N ILE A 53 6.63 2.48 1.92
CA ILE A 53 7.78 2.60 1.02
C ILE A 53 7.28 2.70 -0.41
N LEU A 54 7.63 3.81 -1.08
CA LEU A 54 7.46 3.94 -2.51
C LEU A 54 8.48 3.05 -3.25
N ASN A 55 8.03 2.31 -4.26
CA ASN A 55 8.93 1.59 -5.16
C ASN A 55 8.52 1.73 -6.63
N MET A 56 9.43 1.38 -7.52
CA MET A 56 9.25 1.37 -8.97
C MET A 56 10.02 0.19 -9.59
N SER A 57 9.87 -0.01 -10.90
CA SER A 57 10.69 -0.99 -11.63
C SER A 57 12.18 -0.71 -11.40
N GLY A 58 12.93 -1.75 -11.03
CA GLY A 58 14.37 -1.64 -10.71
C GLY A 58 14.69 -1.31 -9.25
N THR A 59 13.71 -1.02 -8.39
CA THR A 59 13.96 -0.85 -6.95
C THR A 59 14.40 -2.18 -6.32
N LYS A 60 15.57 -2.16 -5.65
CA LYS A 60 16.06 -3.27 -4.81
C LYS A 60 15.83 -2.93 -3.34
N LEU A 61 15.13 -3.80 -2.63
CA LEU A 61 14.90 -3.69 -1.19
C LEU A 61 15.65 -4.81 -0.47
N THR A 62 16.35 -4.47 0.61
CA THR A 62 17.05 -5.42 1.47
C THR A 62 16.49 -5.25 2.88
N PHE A 63 16.06 -6.36 3.49
CA PHE A 63 15.56 -6.39 4.86
C PHE A 63 16.54 -7.20 5.73
N ALA A 64 16.66 -6.83 7.00
CA ALA A 64 17.44 -7.55 7.99
C ALA A 64 16.59 -7.74 9.26
N ALA A 65 16.86 -8.80 10.01
CA ALA A 65 16.19 -9.13 11.27
C ALA A 65 16.97 -8.59 12.46
#